data_AF-A0A2A6ZIS6-F1
#
_entry.id   AF-A0A2A6ZIS6-F1
#
_cell.length_a   1.000
_cell.length_b   1.000
_cell.length_c   1.000
_cell.angle_alpha   90.00
_cell.angle_beta   90.00
_cell.angle_gamma   90.00
#
_symmetry.space_group_name_H-M   'P 1'
#
loop_
_entity.id
_entity.type
_entity.pdbx_description
1 polymer ?
#
loop_
_entity_poly.entity_id
_entity_poly.type
_entity_poly.pdbx_seq_one_letter_code
_entity_poly.pdbx_strand_id
1 'polypeptide(L)'
;MFKTYDLFDHRNINDLVPEIIYYYLFQGLSLAAIEYKLFRTNDYHGWLSKTFLNYYGIDTEKDNKGIFADRSVPEVVEELYKSSNIAHVRVAKLLKEKYL
;
A
#
# COMPACT_ATOMS: atom_id res chain seq x y z
N MET A 1 28.36 -8.14 8.11
CA MET A 1 27.18 -8.97 8.45
C MET A 1 25.97 -8.31 7.81
N PHE A 2 25.21 -9.01 6.96
CA PHE A 2 23.99 -8.44 6.38
C PHE A 2 22.97 -8.23 7.50
N LYS A 3 22.41 -7.03 7.61
CA LYS A 3 21.24 -6.79 8.47
C LYS A 3 20.03 -7.38 7.75
N THR A 4 19.61 -8.56 8.17
CA THR A 4 18.31 -9.11 7.78
C THR A 4 17.29 -8.49 8.72
N TYR A 5 16.40 -7.68 8.17
CA TYR A 5 15.23 -7.26 8.91
C TYR A 5 14.17 -8.36 8.80
N ASP A 6 13.39 -8.57 9.86
CA ASP A 6 12.24 -9.48 9.85
C ASP A 6 11.06 -8.87 9.06
N LEU A 7 11.32 -8.56 7.79
CA LEU A 7 10.30 -8.33 6.76
C LEU A 7 9.32 -9.52 6.67
N PHE A 8 9.78 -10.71 7.07
CA PHE A 8 9.07 -11.97 6.96
C PHE A 8 8.23 -12.34 8.18
N ASP A 9 8.18 -11.51 9.22
CA ASP A 9 7.17 -11.68 10.28
C ASP A 9 5.75 -11.36 9.75
N HIS A 10 5.67 -10.69 8.60
CA HIS A 10 4.48 -10.66 7.77
C HIS A 10 4.33 -11.96 7.00
N ARG A 11 3.21 -12.65 7.24
CA ARG A 11 2.88 -13.99 6.74
C ARG A 11 3.09 -14.16 5.23
N ASN A 12 2.91 -13.11 4.41
CA ASN A 12 3.10 -13.13 2.96
C ASN A 12 3.17 -11.70 2.37
N ILE A 13 3.90 -11.49 1.27
CA ILE A 13 3.89 -10.25 0.48
C ILE A 13 2.49 -9.87 -0.02
N ASN A 14 1.66 -10.87 -0.32
CA ASN A 14 0.27 -10.68 -0.74
C ASN A 14 -0.62 -10.13 0.39
N ASP A 15 -0.19 -10.25 1.65
CA ASP A 15 -0.88 -9.69 2.80
C ASP A 15 -0.33 -8.28 3.13
N LEU A 16 0.99 -8.13 3.03
CA LEU A 16 1.70 -6.88 3.31
C LEU A 16 1.34 -5.75 2.34
N VAL A 17 1.43 -6.01 1.03
CA VAL A 17 1.29 -4.95 0.02
C VAL A 17 -0.09 -4.28 0.08
N PRO A 18 -1.23 -5.00 0.12
CA PRO A 18 -2.53 -4.34 0.20
C PRO A 18 -2.74 -3.59 1.53
N GLU A 19 -2.02 -3.93 2.60
CA GLU A 19 -1.98 -3.13 3.83
C GLU A 19 -1.26 -1.80 3.64
N ILE A 20 -0.09 -1.81 3.01
CA ILE A 20 0.65 -0.58 2.67
C ILE A 20 -0.21 0.33 1.78
N ILE A 21 -0.84 -0.25 0.75
CA ILE A 21 -1.75 0.49 -0.15
C ILE A 21 -2.91 1.09 0.64
N TYR A 22 -3.56 0.30 1.49
CA TYR A 22 -4.68 0.77 2.30
C TYR A 22 -4.28 1.92 3.22
N TYR A 23 -3.17 1.78 3.95
CA TYR A 23 -2.70 2.82 4.85
C TYR A 23 -2.28 4.10 4.12
N TYR A 24 -1.72 3.98 2.92
CA TYR A 24 -1.33 5.14 2.13
C TYR A 24 -2.53 5.85 1.50
N LEU A 25 -3.39 5.12 0.78
CA LEU A 25 -4.47 5.70 -0.02
C LEU A 25 -5.73 6.01 0.78
N PHE A 26 -6.05 5.21 1.81
CA PHE A 26 -7.27 5.38 2.61
C PHE A 26 -6.97 6.04 3.97
N GLN A 27 -5.92 5.62 4.69
CA GLN A 27 -5.63 6.25 5.99
C GLN A 27 -4.74 7.49 5.92
N GLY A 28 -4.20 7.81 4.73
CA GLY A 28 -3.35 8.98 4.53
C GLY A 28 -2.06 8.98 5.34
N LEU A 29 -1.58 7.81 5.76
CA LEU A 29 -0.34 7.70 6.53
C LEU A 29 0.87 8.07 5.67
N SER A 30 1.88 8.68 6.30
CA SER A 30 3.18 8.86 5.64
C SER A 30 3.89 7.52 5.50
N LEU A 31 4.81 7.41 4.52
CA LEU A 31 5.52 6.17 4.23
C LEU A 31 6.28 5.62 5.46
N ALA A 32 6.93 6.49 6.23
CA ALA A 32 7.59 6.13 7.47
C ALA A 32 6.60 5.71 8.56
N ALA A 33 5.42 6.34 8.64
CA ALA A 33 4.38 5.95 9.61
C ALA A 33 3.79 4.57 9.28
N ILE A 34 3.66 4.22 8.00
CA ILE A 34 3.25 2.89 7.55
C ILE A 34 4.28 1.84 8.03
N GLU A 35 5.56 2.10 7.80
CA GLU A 35 6.63 1.18 8.21
C GLU A 35 6.70 1.01 9.72
N TYR A 36 6.58 2.10 10.47
CA TYR A 36 6.54 2.03 11.93
C TYR A 36 5.32 1.23 12.43
N LYS A 37 4.16 1.38 11.78
CA LYS A 37 2.94 0.65 12.13
C LYS A 37 3.06 -0.85 11.86
N LEU A 38 3.65 -1.22 10.73
CA LEU A 38 3.75 -2.59 10.25
C LEU A 38 4.94 -3.36 10.87
N PHE A 39 6.11 -2.73 10.89
CA PHE A 39 7.37 -3.37 11.23
C PHE A 39 7.99 -2.87 12.55
N ARG A 40 7.36 -1.88 13.21
CA ARG A 40 7.86 -1.28 14.46
C ARG A 40 9.29 -0.72 14.34
N THR A 41 9.68 -0.28 13.13
CA THR A 41 11.00 0.32 12.87
C THR A 41 10.87 1.61 12.07
N ASN A 42 11.87 2.48 12.24
CA ASN A 42 12.08 3.71 11.45
C ASN A 42 13.29 3.59 10.51
N ASP A 43 13.98 2.44 10.49
CA ASP A 43 15.27 2.26 9.80
C ASP A 43 15.17 2.38 8.27
N TYR A 44 13.97 2.17 7.72
CA TYR A 44 13.72 2.24 6.29
C TYR A 44 13.41 3.66 5.79
N HIS A 45 13.12 4.61 6.69
CA HIS A 45 12.85 6.02 6.34
C HIS A 45 11.80 6.22 5.22
N GLY A 46 10.80 5.34 5.11
CA GLY A 46 9.76 5.37 4.08
C GLY A 46 10.14 4.68 2.77
N TRP A 47 11.39 4.23 2.61
CA TRP A 47 11.91 3.69 1.35
C TRP A 47 11.23 2.36 0.96
N LEU A 48 10.92 1.51 1.93
CA LEU A 48 10.33 0.20 1.67
C LEU A 48 8.88 0.38 1.20
N SER A 49 8.10 1.19 1.91
CA SER A 49 6.72 1.51 1.51
C SER A 49 6.70 2.21 0.15
N LYS A 50 7.63 3.15 -0.10
CA LYS A 50 7.79 3.81 -1.41
C LYS A 50 8.00 2.79 -2.52
N THR A 51 8.90 1.84 -2.30
CA THR A 51 9.27 0.83 -3.28
C THR A 51 8.07 -0.03 -3.68
N PHE A 52 7.30 -0.53 -2.71
CA PHE A 52 6.11 -1.32 -3.01
C PHE A 52 5.02 -0.52 -3.72
N LEU A 53 4.72 0.68 -3.24
CA LEU A 53 3.69 1.54 -3.86
C LEU A 53 4.04 1.85 -5.32
N ASN A 54 5.29 2.26 -5.58
CA ASN A 54 5.76 2.56 -6.93
C ASN A 54 5.76 1.32 -7.84
N TYR A 55 6.12 0.14 -7.31
CA TYR A 55 6.07 -1.12 -8.06
C TYR A 55 4.64 -1.44 -8.56
N TYR A 56 3.62 -1.10 -7.77
CA TYR A 56 2.21 -1.25 -8.15
C TYR A 56 1.64 -0.03 -8.91
N GLY A 57 2.49 0.92 -9.29
CA GLY A 57 2.10 2.09 -10.09
C GLY A 57 1.42 3.21 -9.30
N ILE A 58 1.53 3.20 -7.98
CA ILE A 58 1.02 4.26 -7.11
C ILE A 58 2.14 5.29 -6.91
N ASP A 59 1.94 6.49 -7.44
CA ASP A 59 2.88 7.60 -7.29
C ASP A 59 2.86 8.12 -5.85
N THR A 60 4.04 8.24 -5.25
CA THR A 60 4.23 8.68 -3.86
C THR A 60 4.74 10.12 -3.74
N GLU A 61 5.00 10.79 -4.87
CA GLU A 61 5.49 12.17 -4.92
C GLU A 61 4.38 13.19 -5.22
N LYS A 62 3.18 12.69 -5.55
CA LYS A 62 1.95 13.46 -5.78
C LYS A 62 0.97 13.36 -4.61
N ASP A 63 -0.20 13.95 -4.78
CA ASP A 63 -1.30 14.02 -3.81
C ASP A 63 -2.13 12.74 -3.66
N ASN A 64 -1.53 11.56 -3.86
CA ASN A 64 -2.24 10.28 -3.73
C ASN A 64 -2.47 9.87 -2.28
N LYS A 65 -1.70 10.42 -1.34
CA LYS A 65 -1.80 10.10 0.09
C LYS A 65 -3.16 10.50 0.63
N GLY A 66 -3.95 9.53 1.07
CA GLY A 66 -5.29 9.77 1.62
C GLY A 66 -6.33 10.16 0.57
N ILE A 67 -6.08 9.94 -0.71
CA ILE A 67 -7.01 10.29 -1.81
C ILE A 67 -8.38 9.59 -1.69
N PHE A 68 -8.45 8.51 -0.91
CA PHE A 68 -9.67 7.74 -0.66
C PHE A 68 -10.10 7.75 0.81
N ALA A 69 -9.68 8.73 1.61
CA ALA A 69 -9.94 8.74 3.05
C ALA A 69 -11.42 8.71 3.44
N ASP A 70 -12.27 9.34 2.63
CA ASP A 70 -13.72 9.40 2.87
C ASP A 70 -14.51 8.35 2.07
N ARG A 71 -13.83 7.34 1.53
CA ARG A 71 -14.43 6.35 0.63
C ARG A 71 -14.27 4.93 1.16
N SER A 72 -15.24 4.09 0.84
CA SER A 72 -15.18 2.67 1.21
C SER A 72 -14.30 1.87 0.23
N VAL A 73 -13.67 0.80 0.71
CA VAL A 73 -12.87 -0.10 -0.13
C VAL A 73 -13.70 -0.71 -1.29
N PRO A 74 -14.94 -1.20 -1.08
CA PRO A 74 -15.78 -1.69 -2.18
C PRO A 74 -15.99 -0.67 -3.30
N GLU A 75 -16.33 0.58 -2.96
CA GLU A 75 -16.57 1.64 -3.95
C GLU A 75 -15.32 1.92 -4.79
N VAL A 76 -14.16 2.02 -4.14
CA VAL A 76 -12.89 2.29 -4.82
C VAL A 76 -12.50 1.10 -5.71
N VAL A 77 -12.67 -0.14 -5.23
CA VAL A 77 -12.39 -1.34 -6.03
C VAL A 77 -13.25 -1.37 -7.30
N GLU A 78 -14.56 -1.12 -7.20
CA GLU A 78 -15.44 -1.07 -8.36
C GLU A 78 -15.05 0.01 -9.37
N GLU A 79 -14.67 1.20 -8.90
CA GLU A 79 -14.19 2.27 -9.77
C GLU A 79 -12.89 1.90 -10.47
N LEU A 80 -11.90 1.39 -9.74
CA LEU A 80 -10.60 1.04 -10.28
C LEU A 80 -10.70 -0.09 -11.32
N TYR A 81 -11.67 -1.01 -11.19
CA TYR A 81 -11.94 -2.03 -12.21
C TYR A 81 -12.52 -1.47 -13.52
N LYS A 82 -13.19 -0.31 -13.49
CA LYS A 82 -13.70 0.38 -14.69
C LYS A 82 -12.63 1.20 -15.40
N SER A 83 -11.46 1.38 -14.78
CA SER A 83 -10.33 2.11 -15.36
C SER A 83 -9.71 1.36 -16.54
N SER A 84 -9.30 2.11 -17.57
CA SER A 84 -8.47 1.58 -18.66
C SER A 84 -6.99 1.43 -18.28
N ASN A 85 -6.57 1.92 -17.12
CA ASN A 85 -5.20 1.80 -16.62
C ASN A 85 -5.00 0.46 -15.89
N ILE A 86 -4.09 -0.37 -16.41
CA ILE A 86 -3.75 -1.67 -15.83
C ILE A 86 -3.25 -1.61 -14.38
N ALA A 87 -2.59 -0.52 -13.97
CA ALA A 87 -2.14 -0.33 -12.59
C ALA A 87 -3.34 -0.23 -11.64
N HIS A 88 -4.38 0.50 -12.03
CA HIS A 88 -5.62 0.61 -11.24
C HIS A 88 -6.28 -0.76 -11.08
N VAL A 89 -6.38 -1.54 -12.15
CA VAL A 89 -6.96 -2.90 -12.11
C VAL A 89 -6.16 -3.83 -11.19
N ARG A 90 -4.82 -3.73 -11.20
CA ARG A 90 -3.95 -4.51 -10.30
C ARG A 90 -4.17 -4.14 -8.83
N VAL A 91 -4.23 -2.86 -8.52
CA VAL A 91 -4.52 -2.37 -7.16
C VAL A 91 -5.91 -2.82 -6.72
N ALA A 92 -6.92 -2.72 -7.59
CA ALA A 92 -8.27 -3.20 -7.32
C ALA A 92 -8.30 -4.69 -6.97
N LYS A 93 -7.55 -5.51 -7.71
CA LYS A 93 -7.44 -6.95 -7.46
C LYS A 93 -6.84 -7.25 -6.09
N LEU A 94 -5.75 -6.57 -5.72
CA LEU A 94 -5.12 -6.74 -4.40
C LEU A 94 -6.04 -6.34 -3.24
N LEU A 95 -6.69 -5.19 -3.37
CA LEU A 95 -7.62 -4.70 -2.35
C LEU A 95 -8.84 -5.62 -2.21
N LYS A 96 -9.37 -6.11 -3.34
CA LYS A 96 -10.45 -7.10 -3.35
C LYS A 96 -10.03 -8.38 -2.64
N GLU A 97 -8.93 -9.00 -3.04
CA GLU A 97 -8.47 -10.28 -2.48
C GLU A 97 -8.23 -10.24 -0.95
N LYS A 98 -7.85 -9.07 -0.41
CA LYS A 98 -7.61 -8.93 1.04
C LYS A 98 -8.85 -8.51 1.84
N TYR A 99 -9.69 -7.62 1.30
CA TYR A 99 -10.72 -6.94 2.09
C TYR A 99 -12.16 -7.29 1.71
N LEU A 100 -12.41 -8.02 0.61
CA LEU A 100 -13.75 -8.34 0.08
C LEU A 100 -13.91 -9.83 -0.20
#